data_AF-A0A948CZR6-F1
#
_entry.id   AF-A0A948CZR6-F1
#
_cell.length_a   1.000
_cell.length_b   1.000
_cell.length_c   1.000
_cell.angle_alpha   90.00
_cell.angle_beta   90.00
_cell.angle_gamma   90.00
#
_symmetry.space_group_name_H-M   'P 1'
#
loop_
_entity.id
_entity.type
_entity.pdbx_description
1 polymer ?
#
loop_
_entity_poly.entity_id
_entity_poly.type
_entity_poly.pdbx_seq_one_letter_code
_entity_poly.pdbx_strand_id
1 'polypeptide(L)'
;MKKIIAITLLISVLAPQTLLATTINPNNIISDEQLLDYDSMSSSRIQNFLENQSSALADYSYNTFGLLKTAANIVFDASQYYKISPKYLLITLQKEQSLITDSSPTQTQLDWATGYGCPDGGPKQLEYKGFFNQINWAAKRMVGEWYLGGIEKDGTTISGWGPGITKTTLDGIQVTPENAATAAMYTYTPWVGKYGGGDQRWGGATLVGKLWQDWFAPQYPDGSLLQVSGKPGVYLIKNGVKRPFWSKSAFLASFNKRNIIAVSQTEIDMYNDGPPIKFAEYSLLKGPNGNTYLISDNEKRLITSTEVFRQIGFNPEEVIDVEQSDIDTYDNGEDVDISSTYPTGILFQSKETGGVIYVKNGVRHPIWSKEILEINFPNHRLTSINESELEQYPKGDPVVFPDGTIVTSPGTGSVYVISNGDKRPVGSAETFNALGYKWENIVYTNDKSMSIHPLGPKLIVE
;
A
#
# COMPACT_ATOMS: atom_id res chain seq x y z
N MET A 1 -3.47 -60.05 16.36
CA MET A 1 -2.71 -58.83 16.67
C MET A 1 -3.06 -57.77 15.62
N LYS A 2 -4.00 -56.87 15.92
CA LYS A 2 -4.42 -55.80 15.00
C LYS A 2 -3.48 -54.60 15.19
N LYS A 3 -2.78 -54.19 14.13
CA LYS A 3 -1.94 -52.99 14.12
C LYS A 3 -2.85 -51.75 14.04
N ILE A 4 -2.77 -50.89 15.05
CA ILE A 4 -3.42 -49.58 15.05
C ILE A 4 -2.46 -48.62 14.35
N ILE A 5 -2.89 -48.06 13.21
CA ILE A 5 -2.19 -46.98 12.51
C ILE A 5 -2.62 -45.68 13.18
N ALA A 6 -1.68 -45.00 13.83
CA ALA A 6 -1.89 -43.66 14.37
C ALA A 6 -1.73 -42.65 13.23
N ILE A 7 -2.83 -42.02 12.82
CA ILE A 7 -2.85 -40.88 11.89
C ILE A 7 -2.60 -39.63 12.75
N THR A 8 -1.42 -39.04 12.61
CA THR A 8 -1.10 -37.77 13.26
C THR A 8 -1.62 -36.63 12.39
N LEU A 9 -2.74 -36.03 12.82
CA LEU A 9 -3.32 -34.84 12.20
C LEU A 9 -2.44 -33.63 12.57
N LEU A 10 -1.68 -33.11 11.61
CA LEU A 10 -0.89 -31.88 11.78
C LEU A 10 -1.86 -30.69 11.75
N ILE A 11 -2.25 -30.20 12.92
CA ILE A 11 -3.05 -28.97 13.04
C ILE A 11 -2.09 -27.80 12.89
N SER A 12 -2.08 -27.17 11.71
CA SER A 12 -1.43 -25.88 11.50
C SER A 12 -2.15 -24.82 12.32
N VAL A 13 -1.61 -24.49 13.49
CA VAL A 13 -2.05 -23.33 14.26
C VAL A 13 -1.58 -22.10 13.51
N LEU A 14 -2.47 -21.50 12.70
CA LEU A 14 -2.31 -20.14 12.24
C LEU A 14 -2.31 -19.25 13.48
N ALA A 15 -1.14 -18.82 13.92
CA ALA A 15 -1.04 -17.75 14.89
C ALA A 15 -1.71 -16.51 14.26
N PRO A 16 -2.68 -15.86 14.93
CA PRO A 16 -3.19 -14.60 14.45
C PRO A 16 -2.01 -13.62 14.41
N GLN A 17 -1.66 -13.14 13.22
CA GLN A 17 -0.71 -12.05 13.12
C GLN A 17 -1.33 -10.85 13.83
N THR A 18 -0.73 -10.46 14.95
CA THR A 18 -1.07 -9.19 15.60
C THR A 18 -0.71 -8.07 14.64
N LEU A 19 -1.68 -7.51 13.94
CA LEU A 19 -1.51 -6.25 13.24
C LEU A 19 -1.01 -5.25 14.29
N LEU A 20 0.24 -4.81 14.17
CA LEU A 20 0.71 -3.68 14.96
C LEU A 20 -0.20 -2.50 14.60
N ALA A 21 -0.82 -1.88 15.61
CA ALA A 21 -1.64 -0.71 15.38
C ALA A 21 -0.76 0.38 14.74
N THR A 22 -1.13 0.84 13.54
CA THR A 22 -0.42 1.91 12.85
C THR A 22 -0.36 3.13 13.76
N THR A 23 0.85 3.56 14.09
CA THR A 23 1.08 4.77 14.89
C THR A 23 1.13 5.96 13.93
N ILE A 24 0.26 6.94 14.13
CA ILE A 24 0.23 8.18 13.37
C ILE A 24 1.28 9.13 13.96
N ASN A 25 2.13 9.71 13.11
CA ASN A 25 3.08 10.74 13.55
C ASN A 25 2.29 11.98 14.04
N PRO A 26 2.36 12.34 15.34
CA PRO A 26 1.63 13.50 15.85
C PRO A 26 2.17 14.82 15.32
N ASN A 27 3.41 14.87 14.83
CA ASN A 27 4.00 16.09 14.26
C ASN A 27 3.57 16.30 12.80
N ASN A 28 3.01 15.28 12.13
CA ASN A 28 2.58 15.35 10.74
C ASN A 28 1.40 14.40 10.51
N ILE A 29 0.18 14.90 10.80
CA ILE A 29 -1.04 14.09 10.75
C ILE A 29 -1.49 13.88 9.30
N ILE A 30 -1.56 14.96 8.53
CA ILE A 30 -1.70 15.00 7.07
C ILE A 30 -0.90 16.21 6.56
N SER A 31 -0.59 16.25 5.25
CA SER A 31 0.12 17.39 4.66
C SER A 31 -0.79 18.55 4.29
N ASP A 32 -0.20 19.72 4.05
CA ASP A 32 -0.91 20.91 3.57
C ASP A 32 -1.55 20.66 2.20
N GLU A 33 -0.85 19.94 1.32
CA GLU A 33 -1.38 19.54 0.01
C GLU A 33 -2.61 18.65 0.17
N GLN A 34 -2.58 17.68 1.08
CA GLN A 34 -3.74 16.82 1.34
C GLN A 34 -4.93 17.58 1.90
N LEU A 35 -4.71 18.51 2.84
CA LEU A 35 -5.78 19.32 3.41
C LEU A 35 -6.40 20.26 2.37
N LEU A 36 -5.58 20.80 1.46
CA LEU A 36 -5.99 21.81 0.48
C LEU A 36 -6.33 21.23 -0.91
N ASP A 37 -6.23 19.92 -1.11
CA ASP A 37 -6.61 19.23 -2.34
C ASP A 37 -8.14 19.16 -2.48
N TYR A 38 -8.72 20.31 -2.80
CA TYR A 38 -10.17 20.51 -2.94
C TYR A 38 -10.77 19.76 -4.14
N ASP A 39 -9.93 19.32 -5.07
CA ASP A 39 -10.34 18.56 -6.27
C ASP A 39 -10.13 17.05 -6.12
N SER A 40 -9.69 16.59 -4.94
CA SER A 40 -9.43 15.16 -4.66
C SER A 40 -10.63 14.23 -4.86
N MET A 41 -11.86 14.74 -4.80
CA MET A 41 -13.08 13.97 -5.08
C MET A 41 -14.10 14.82 -5.84
N SER A 42 -14.65 14.28 -6.92
CA SER A 42 -15.85 14.81 -7.56
C SER A 42 -17.08 14.54 -6.70
N SER A 43 -18.19 15.25 -6.95
CA SER A 43 -19.49 14.96 -6.32
C SER A 43 -19.91 13.49 -6.47
N SER A 44 -19.67 12.87 -7.64
CA SER A 44 -19.94 11.45 -7.87
C SER A 44 -19.04 10.52 -7.05
N ARG A 45 -17.75 10.85 -6.87
CA ARG A 45 -16.85 10.08 -6.00
C ARG A 45 -17.27 10.16 -4.54
N ILE A 46 -17.70 11.34 -4.08
CA ILE A 46 -18.24 11.51 -2.72
C ILE A 46 -19.51 10.68 -2.54
N GLN A 47 -20.40 10.69 -3.53
CA GLN A 47 -21.63 9.88 -3.51
C GLN A 47 -21.29 8.38 -3.40
N ASN A 48 -20.42 7.87 -4.28
CA ASN A 48 -19.99 6.46 -4.26
C ASN A 48 -19.31 6.08 -2.93
N PHE A 49 -18.49 6.98 -2.38
CA PHE A 49 -17.87 6.77 -1.07
C PHE A 49 -18.92 6.57 0.03
N LEU A 50 -19.94 7.43 0.09
CA LEU A 50 -21.03 7.32 1.07
C LEU A 50 -21.83 6.02 0.89
N GLU A 51 -22.10 5.61 -0.35
CA GLU A 51 -22.76 4.34 -0.67
C GLU A 51 -21.94 3.13 -0.22
N ASN A 52 -20.64 3.13 -0.49
CA ASN A 52 -19.73 2.05 -0.09
C ASN A 52 -19.58 1.93 1.43
N GLN A 53 -19.68 3.03 2.16
CA GLN A 53 -19.71 3.05 3.62
C GLN A 53 -21.09 2.66 4.20
N SER A 54 -22.09 2.41 3.35
CA SER A 54 -23.49 2.19 3.77
C SER A 54 -24.03 3.34 4.64
N SER A 55 -23.57 4.56 4.36
CA SER A 55 -23.95 5.77 5.09
C SER A 55 -25.38 6.16 4.79
N ALA A 56 -26.13 6.58 5.81
CA ALA A 56 -27.42 7.24 5.57
C ALA A 56 -27.30 8.56 4.78
N LEU A 57 -26.09 9.16 4.74
CA LEU A 57 -25.85 10.37 3.95
C LEU A 57 -25.91 10.10 2.43
N ALA A 58 -25.78 8.86 1.98
CA ALA A 58 -25.91 8.50 0.57
C ALA A 58 -27.28 8.89 0.01
N ASP A 59 -28.35 8.71 0.80
CA ASP A 59 -29.73 9.05 0.42
C ASP A 59 -30.19 10.41 0.98
N TYR A 60 -29.34 11.06 1.77
CA TYR A 60 -29.70 12.30 2.45
C TYR A 60 -29.72 13.50 1.50
N SER A 61 -30.73 14.34 1.70
CA SER A 61 -30.84 15.62 1.02
C SER A 61 -31.26 16.74 1.97
N TYR A 62 -30.82 17.95 1.66
CA TYR A 62 -31.06 19.14 2.46
C TYR A 62 -31.53 20.29 1.56
N ASN A 63 -32.52 21.04 2.03
CA ASN A 63 -33.03 22.19 1.31
C ASN A 63 -32.11 23.40 1.52
N THR A 64 -31.36 23.76 0.48
CA THR A 64 -30.53 24.96 0.43
C THR A 64 -31.25 26.05 -0.36
N PHE A 65 -31.84 27.03 0.32
CA PHE A 65 -32.49 28.20 -0.29
C PHE A 65 -33.55 27.86 -1.37
N GLY A 66 -34.35 26.81 -1.14
CA GLY A 66 -35.38 26.34 -2.06
C GLY A 66 -34.92 25.26 -3.05
N LEU A 67 -33.63 24.93 -3.06
CA LEU A 67 -33.06 23.87 -3.89
C LEU A 67 -32.65 22.69 -3.02
N LEU A 68 -33.19 21.51 -3.34
CA LEU A 68 -32.82 20.28 -2.66
C LEU A 68 -31.44 19.81 -3.18
N LYS A 69 -30.46 19.68 -2.27
CA LYS A 69 -29.11 19.17 -2.58
C LYS A 69 -28.81 17.91 -1.80
N THR A 70 -28.14 16.95 -2.44
CA THR A 70 -27.63 15.74 -1.77
C THR A 70 -26.48 16.08 -0.83
N ALA A 71 -26.21 15.21 0.15
CA ALA A 71 -25.06 15.37 1.04
C ALA A 71 -23.74 15.49 0.26
N ALA A 72 -23.56 14.63 -0.76
CA ALA A 72 -22.39 14.64 -1.62
C ALA A 72 -22.15 15.99 -2.32
N ASN A 73 -23.22 16.59 -2.87
CA ASN A 73 -23.13 17.91 -3.49
C ASN A 73 -22.81 19.01 -2.48
N ILE A 74 -23.34 18.94 -1.26
CA ILE A 74 -23.05 19.94 -0.21
C ILE A 74 -21.57 19.89 0.20
N VAL A 75 -21.01 18.68 0.39
CA VAL A 75 -19.59 18.48 0.68
C VAL A 75 -18.73 18.98 -0.49
N PHE A 76 -19.09 18.61 -1.72
CA PHE A 76 -18.39 19.05 -2.93
C PHE A 76 -18.39 20.57 -3.08
N ASP A 77 -19.56 21.22 -3.00
CA ASP A 77 -19.71 22.66 -3.16
C ASP A 77 -18.89 23.43 -2.11
N ALA A 78 -18.93 22.99 -0.84
CA ALA A 78 -18.13 23.60 0.22
C ALA A 78 -16.62 23.43 -0.03
N SER A 79 -16.20 22.25 -0.48
CA SER A 79 -14.79 21.98 -0.84
C SER A 79 -14.30 22.93 -1.93
N GLN A 80 -15.09 23.06 -3.01
CA GLN A 80 -14.77 23.91 -4.15
C GLN A 80 -14.76 25.40 -3.80
N TYR A 81 -15.67 25.85 -2.93
CA TYR A 81 -15.77 27.24 -2.51
C TYR A 81 -14.64 27.64 -1.55
N TYR A 82 -14.38 26.83 -0.52
CA TYR A 82 -13.37 27.14 0.50
C TYR A 82 -11.96 26.64 0.18
N LYS A 83 -11.78 25.93 -0.94
CA LYS A 83 -10.48 25.35 -1.34
C LYS A 83 -9.92 24.42 -0.26
N ILE A 84 -10.78 23.54 0.24
CA ILE A 84 -10.43 22.51 1.21
C ILE A 84 -10.82 21.12 0.71
N SER A 85 -10.09 20.10 1.13
CA SER A 85 -10.30 18.72 0.70
C SER A 85 -11.67 18.16 1.12
N PRO A 86 -12.45 17.57 0.18
CA PRO A 86 -13.66 16.83 0.53
C PRO A 86 -13.38 15.65 1.46
N LYS A 87 -12.22 15.00 1.34
CA LYS A 87 -11.79 13.89 2.22
C LYS A 87 -11.70 14.33 3.68
N TYR A 88 -11.14 15.53 3.92
CA TYR A 88 -11.09 16.12 5.26
C TYR A 88 -12.48 16.39 5.84
N LEU A 89 -13.41 16.91 5.03
CA LEU A 89 -14.78 17.18 5.47
C LEU A 89 -15.53 15.89 5.81
N LEU A 90 -15.36 14.83 5.01
CA LEU A 90 -15.92 13.50 5.30
C LEU A 90 -15.36 12.92 6.62
N ILE A 91 -14.06 13.01 6.84
CA ILE A 91 -13.45 12.61 8.11
C ILE A 91 -13.97 13.44 9.27
N THR A 92 -14.20 14.74 9.09
CA THR A 92 -14.77 15.59 10.13
C THR A 92 -16.19 15.14 10.50
N LEU A 93 -17.03 14.84 9.50
CA LEU A 93 -18.38 14.29 9.73
C LEU A 93 -18.35 12.98 10.53
N GLN A 94 -17.37 12.12 10.25
CA GLN A 94 -17.17 10.89 11.02
C GLN A 94 -16.69 11.15 12.44
N LYS A 95 -15.63 11.96 12.59
CA LYS A 95 -14.99 12.21 13.87
C LYS A 95 -15.96 12.83 14.86
N GLU A 96 -16.85 13.70 14.38
CA GLU A 96 -17.73 14.50 15.22
C GLU A 96 -19.06 13.79 15.52
N GLN A 97 -19.65 13.11 14.54
CA GLN A 97 -21.01 12.59 14.67
C GLN A 97 -21.20 11.17 14.09
N SER A 98 -20.11 10.47 13.73
CA SER A 98 -20.10 9.14 13.12
C SER A 98 -20.92 9.03 11.82
N LEU A 99 -21.18 10.15 11.15
CA LEU A 99 -22.16 10.22 10.06
C LEU A 99 -21.75 9.46 8.79
N ILE A 100 -20.46 9.12 8.62
CA ILE A 100 -20.01 8.34 7.45
C ILE A 100 -20.38 6.87 7.61
N THR A 101 -20.27 6.31 8.81
CA THR A 101 -20.54 4.88 9.05
C THR A 101 -21.89 4.60 9.70
N ASP A 102 -22.62 5.63 10.13
CA ASP A 102 -23.94 5.49 10.74
C ASP A 102 -25.04 5.40 9.67
N SER A 103 -25.73 4.27 9.63
CA SER A 103 -26.82 4.00 8.71
C SER A 103 -28.18 4.55 9.17
N SER A 104 -28.26 5.12 10.38
CA SER A 104 -29.51 5.64 10.95
C SER A 104 -29.28 6.83 11.90
N PRO A 105 -28.64 7.92 11.44
CA PRO A 105 -28.29 9.05 12.28
C PRO A 105 -29.53 9.82 12.75
N THR A 106 -29.45 10.34 13.97
CA THR A 106 -30.47 11.22 14.52
C THR A 106 -30.48 12.59 13.84
N GLN A 107 -31.61 13.29 13.86
CA GLN A 107 -31.68 14.67 13.38
C GLN A 107 -30.69 15.59 14.11
N THR A 108 -30.40 15.32 15.39
CA THR A 108 -29.40 16.08 16.16
C THR A 108 -27.99 15.90 15.60
N GLN A 109 -27.61 14.69 15.18
CA GLN A 109 -26.32 14.46 14.51
C GLN A 109 -26.24 15.27 13.21
N LEU A 110 -27.31 15.27 12.40
CA LEU A 110 -27.35 16.05 11.14
C LEU A 110 -27.35 17.56 11.37
N ASP A 111 -28.04 18.04 12.41
CA ASP A 111 -28.11 19.45 12.78
C ASP A 111 -26.77 20.01 13.28
N TRP A 112 -25.90 19.13 13.80
CA TRP A 112 -24.59 19.47 14.38
C TRP A 112 -23.47 18.60 13.81
N ALA A 113 -23.56 18.32 12.50
CA ALA A 113 -22.79 17.32 11.78
C ALA A 113 -21.26 17.40 11.94
N THR A 114 -20.73 18.60 12.16
CA THR A 114 -19.29 18.84 12.35
C THR A 114 -18.97 19.37 13.74
N GLY A 115 -19.94 19.40 14.67
CA GLY A 115 -19.76 19.96 16.01
C GLY A 115 -19.57 21.49 16.05
N TYR A 116 -19.60 22.17 14.90
CA TYR A 116 -19.31 23.60 14.83
C TYR A 116 -20.37 24.41 15.59
N GLY A 117 -19.91 25.31 16.48
CA GLY A 117 -20.80 26.11 17.32
C GLY A 117 -21.38 25.36 18.54
N CYS A 118 -20.85 24.19 18.88
CA CYS A 118 -21.18 23.43 20.10
C CYS A 118 -20.02 23.49 21.12
N PRO A 119 -19.88 24.56 21.92
CA PRO A 119 -18.85 24.62 22.95
C PRO A 119 -19.13 23.62 24.08
N ASP A 120 -18.07 23.03 24.64
CA ASP A 120 -18.19 22.14 25.79
C ASP A 120 -18.85 22.86 26.98
N GLY A 121 -19.97 22.30 27.46
CA GLY A 121 -20.72 22.84 28.61
C GLY A 121 -21.51 24.13 28.34
N GLY A 122 -21.56 24.62 27.10
CA GLY A 122 -22.29 25.83 26.72
C GLY A 122 -23.51 25.58 25.81
N PRO A 123 -24.35 26.60 25.57
CA PRO A 123 -25.47 26.49 24.64
C PRO A 123 -24.96 26.40 23.20
N LYS A 124 -25.64 25.57 22.39
CA LYS A 124 -25.35 25.48 20.95
C LYS A 124 -25.76 26.76 20.23
N GLN A 125 -24.87 27.25 19.37
CA GLN A 125 -25.07 28.49 18.62
C GLN A 125 -25.98 28.24 17.40
N LEU A 126 -27.27 28.56 17.55
CA LEU A 126 -28.33 28.17 16.60
C LEU A 126 -28.13 28.67 15.16
N GLU A 127 -27.36 29.74 14.96
CA GLU A 127 -27.00 30.25 13.63
C GLU A 127 -26.20 29.26 12.77
N TYR A 128 -25.52 28.30 13.41
CA TYR A 128 -24.76 27.26 12.70
C TYR A 128 -25.53 25.95 12.53
N LYS A 129 -26.76 25.87 13.03
CA LYS A 129 -27.57 24.64 12.97
C LYS A 129 -27.85 24.23 11.53
N GLY A 130 -27.78 22.93 11.26
CA GLY A 130 -28.17 22.30 10.00
C GLY A 130 -26.98 21.83 9.17
N PHE A 131 -27.14 20.69 8.49
CA PHE A 131 -26.07 19.99 7.76
C PHE A 131 -25.28 20.90 6.82
N PHE A 132 -25.96 21.72 6.02
CA PHE A 132 -25.31 22.68 5.12
C PHE A 132 -24.44 23.69 5.88
N ASN A 133 -24.97 24.30 6.94
CA ASN A 133 -24.23 25.29 7.73
C ASN A 133 -23.03 24.66 8.42
N GLN A 134 -23.20 23.47 9.00
CA GLN A 134 -22.13 22.74 9.70
C GLN A 134 -20.92 22.48 8.79
N ILE A 135 -21.15 22.01 7.56
CA ILE A 135 -20.07 21.75 6.60
C ILE A 135 -19.40 23.07 6.18
N ASN A 136 -20.18 24.07 5.80
CA ASN A 136 -19.65 25.35 5.31
C ASN A 136 -18.85 26.08 6.38
N TRP A 137 -19.32 26.11 7.63
CA TRP A 137 -18.62 26.80 8.71
C TRP A 137 -17.41 26.03 9.22
N ALA A 138 -17.43 24.69 9.22
CA ALA A 138 -16.24 23.90 9.50
C ALA A 138 -15.14 24.17 8.46
N ALA A 139 -15.49 24.14 7.16
CA ALA A 139 -14.59 24.47 6.07
C ALA A 139 -14.03 25.90 6.20
N LYS A 140 -14.91 26.88 6.34
CA LYS A 140 -14.55 28.30 6.52
C LYS A 140 -13.63 28.52 7.71
N ARG A 141 -13.90 27.87 8.85
CA ARG A 141 -13.09 28.03 10.05
C ARG A 141 -11.67 27.52 9.83
N MET A 142 -11.53 26.35 9.19
CA MET A 142 -10.24 25.73 8.93
C MET A 142 -9.35 26.61 8.02
N VAL A 143 -9.90 27.13 6.93
CA VAL A 143 -9.12 27.97 5.99
C VAL A 143 -9.05 29.45 6.37
N GLY A 144 -9.90 29.90 7.30
CA GLY A 144 -10.05 31.31 7.65
C GLY A 144 -8.92 31.89 8.51
N GLU A 145 -9.04 33.19 8.80
CA GLU A 145 -8.04 34.02 9.48
C GLU A 145 -7.57 33.55 10.87
N TRP A 146 -8.28 32.60 11.50
CA TRP A 146 -7.93 32.12 12.83
C TRP A 146 -7.13 30.81 12.81
N TYR A 147 -7.09 30.12 11.67
CA TYR A 147 -6.44 28.82 11.51
C TYR A 147 -5.37 28.97 10.42
N LEU A 148 -5.57 28.43 9.22
CA LEU A 148 -4.57 28.53 8.15
C LEU A 148 -4.25 29.98 7.77
N GLY A 149 -5.25 30.85 7.64
CA GLY A 149 -5.01 32.27 7.36
C GLY A 149 -4.30 33.00 8.50
N GLY A 150 -4.47 32.55 9.75
CA GLY A 150 -3.72 33.05 10.90
C GLY A 150 -2.26 32.62 10.84
N ILE A 151 -1.99 31.37 10.46
CA ILE A 151 -0.63 30.87 10.25
C ILE A 151 0.07 31.64 9.13
N GLU A 152 -0.62 31.88 8.01
CA GLU A 152 -0.07 32.65 6.88
C GLU A 152 0.29 34.08 7.29
N LYS A 153 -0.57 34.73 8.08
CA LYS A 153 -0.42 36.14 8.47
C LYS A 153 0.53 36.34 9.65
N ASP A 154 0.35 35.56 10.70
CA ASP A 154 0.91 35.77 12.03
C ASP A 154 1.90 34.65 12.43
N GLY A 155 2.08 33.63 11.59
CA GLY A 155 2.92 32.45 11.87
C GLY A 155 2.26 31.41 12.77
N THR A 156 1.09 31.72 13.35
CA THR A 156 0.35 30.84 14.25
C THR A 156 -1.16 30.93 14.07
N THR A 157 -1.88 29.87 14.44
CA THR A 157 -3.32 29.92 14.66
C THR A 157 -3.68 30.80 15.87
N ILE A 158 -4.97 31.04 16.07
CA ILE A 158 -5.51 31.79 17.21
C ILE A 158 -5.13 31.20 18.58
N SER A 159 -4.86 29.90 18.66
CA SER A 159 -4.40 29.25 19.90
C SER A 159 -2.88 29.11 19.96
N GLY A 160 -2.14 29.74 19.04
CA GLY A 160 -0.68 29.83 19.04
C GLY A 160 0.03 28.57 18.51
N TRP A 161 -0.67 27.66 17.84
CA TRP A 161 -0.01 26.56 17.12
C TRP A 161 0.51 27.04 15.78
N GLY A 162 1.67 26.56 15.35
CA GLY A 162 2.22 26.86 14.02
C GLY A 162 3.31 25.87 13.64
N PRO A 163 3.69 25.80 12.36
CA PRO A 163 4.80 24.96 11.91
C PRO A 163 6.08 25.28 12.68
N GLY A 164 6.76 24.25 13.19
CA GLY A 164 8.01 24.39 13.96
C GLY A 164 7.84 24.90 15.40
N ILE A 165 6.61 25.16 15.87
CA ILE A 165 6.35 25.69 17.22
C ILE A 165 5.91 24.55 18.15
N THR A 166 6.79 24.17 19.06
CA THR A 166 6.51 23.12 20.05
C THR A 166 5.51 23.59 21.09
N LYS A 167 4.44 22.82 21.32
CA LYS A 167 3.50 23.02 22.44
C LYS A 167 3.08 21.68 23.05
N THR A 168 2.55 21.74 24.26
CA THR A 168 2.01 20.57 24.97
C THR A 168 0.50 20.51 24.77
N THR A 169 0.00 19.36 24.29
CA THR A 169 -1.44 19.09 24.16
C THR A 169 -2.10 18.85 25.52
N LEU A 170 -3.43 18.82 25.56
CA LEU A 170 -4.20 18.59 26.79
C LEU A 170 -3.99 17.18 27.38
N ASP A 171 -3.54 16.22 26.58
CA ASP A 171 -3.09 14.89 27.03
C ASP A 171 -1.58 14.80 27.34
N GLY A 172 -0.89 15.94 27.45
CA GLY A 172 0.46 16.03 28.00
C GLY A 172 1.59 15.67 27.02
N ILE A 173 1.30 15.54 25.73
CA ILE A 173 2.30 15.21 24.70
C ILE A 173 2.87 16.50 24.10
N GLN A 174 4.20 16.57 23.97
CA GLN A 174 4.84 17.65 23.22
C GLN A 174 4.76 17.37 21.74
N VAL A 175 4.23 18.33 20.99
CA VAL A 175 4.09 18.24 19.53
C VAL A 175 4.70 19.48 18.90
N THR A 176 5.44 19.27 17.82
CA THR A 176 6.00 20.33 16.97
C THR A 176 5.46 20.11 15.57
N PRO A 177 4.36 20.77 15.18
CA PRO A 177 3.76 20.57 13.86
C PRO A 177 4.79 20.81 12.75
N GLU A 178 4.89 19.90 11.79
CA GLU A 178 5.77 20.03 10.62
C GLU A 178 5.16 20.95 9.54
N ASN A 179 3.83 21.10 9.55
CA ASN A 179 3.06 21.83 8.53
C ASN A 179 1.84 22.56 9.13
N ALA A 180 1.20 23.41 8.31
CA ALA A 180 0.11 24.28 8.76
C ALA A 180 -1.17 23.48 9.05
N ALA A 181 -1.44 22.43 8.28
CA ALA A 181 -2.56 21.51 8.44
C ALA A 181 -2.54 20.86 9.82
N THR A 182 -1.40 20.30 10.23
CA THR A 182 -1.23 19.69 11.55
C THR A 182 -1.41 20.70 12.67
N ALA A 183 -0.84 21.91 12.54
CA ALA A 183 -1.04 22.99 13.52
C ALA A 183 -2.53 23.42 13.65
N ALA A 184 -3.23 23.50 12.53
CA ALA A 184 -4.65 23.83 12.47
C ALA A 184 -5.51 22.72 13.12
N MET A 185 -5.16 21.45 12.93
CA MET A 185 -5.83 20.33 13.61
C MET A 185 -5.71 20.38 15.12
N TYR A 186 -4.54 20.73 15.67
CA TYR A 186 -4.39 20.91 17.12
C TYR A 186 -5.10 22.14 17.67
N THR A 187 -5.36 23.12 16.82
CA THR A 187 -6.22 24.26 17.18
C THR A 187 -7.68 23.82 17.28
N TYR A 188 -8.12 22.90 16.41
CA TYR A 188 -9.46 22.33 16.44
C TYR A 188 -9.64 21.30 17.56
N THR A 189 -8.69 20.37 17.73
CA THR A 189 -8.70 19.31 18.74
C THR A 189 -7.33 19.29 19.44
N PRO A 190 -7.16 19.95 20.60
CA PRO A 190 -5.86 20.10 21.27
C PRO A 190 -5.43 18.85 22.05
N TRP A 191 -5.65 17.65 21.49
CA TRP A 191 -5.29 16.34 22.05
C TRP A 191 -4.57 15.54 20.97
N VAL A 192 -3.49 14.83 21.31
CA VAL A 192 -2.88 13.87 20.38
C VAL A 192 -3.82 12.69 20.18
N GLY A 193 -4.27 12.08 21.27
CA GLY A 193 -5.17 10.93 21.28
C GLY A 193 -4.50 9.60 20.95
N LYS A 194 -5.34 8.55 20.94
CA LYS A 194 -4.97 7.14 20.93
C LYS A 194 -3.93 6.76 19.87
N TYR A 195 -4.06 7.28 18.66
CA TYR A 195 -3.29 6.83 17.50
C TYR A 195 -1.91 7.49 17.38
N GLY A 196 -1.62 8.53 18.15
CA GLY A 196 -0.31 9.18 18.22
C GLY A 196 0.43 9.00 19.54
N GLY A 197 0.01 8.04 20.37
CA GLY A 197 0.62 7.80 21.69
C GLY A 197 0.10 8.69 22.82
N GLY A 198 -1.02 9.39 22.59
CA GLY A 198 -1.71 10.19 23.60
C GLY A 198 -2.76 9.40 24.40
N ASP A 199 -3.80 10.08 24.88
CA ASP A 199 -4.86 9.47 25.68
C ASP A 199 -5.60 8.35 24.92
N GLN A 200 -5.68 7.16 25.51
CA GLN A 200 -6.25 5.98 24.87
C GLN A 200 -7.78 5.97 24.79
N ARG A 201 -8.46 6.88 25.49
CA ARG A 201 -9.92 7.00 25.50
C ARG A 201 -10.46 7.77 24.30
N TRP A 202 -9.66 8.65 23.72
CA TRP A 202 -10.10 9.59 22.70
C TRP A 202 -9.24 9.47 21.45
N GLY A 203 -9.85 9.62 20.27
CA GLY A 203 -9.11 9.61 19.01
C GLY A 203 -8.18 10.82 18.84
N GLY A 204 -8.53 11.97 19.44
CA GLY A 204 -7.76 13.20 19.34
C GLY A 204 -7.61 13.70 17.91
N ALA A 205 -6.59 14.53 17.66
CA ALA A 205 -6.24 14.98 16.32
C ALA A 205 -5.77 13.80 15.44
N THR A 206 -5.09 12.81 16.01
CA THR A 206 -4.54 11.68 15.25
C THR A 206 -5.57 10.71 14.70
N LEU A 207 -6.82 10.76 15.17
CA LEU A 207 -7.93 10.06 14.51
C LEU A 207 -8.17 10.54 13.08
N VAL A 208 -7.85 11.81 12.77
CA VAL A 208 -7.92 12.30 11.39
C VAL A 208 -6.95 11.54 10.50
N GLY A 209 -5.68 11.43 10.91
CA GLY A 209 -4.66 10.67 10.18
C GLY A 209 -5.00 9.19 10.07
N LYS A 210 -5.57 8.59 11.12
CA LYS A 210 -6.01 7.18 11.09
C LYS A 210 -7.12 6.95 10.07
N LEU A 211 -8.19 7.75 10.10
CA LEU A 211 -9.29 7.62 9.14
C LEU A 211 -8.84 7.97 7.71
N TRP A 212 -7.90 8.90 7.56
CA TRP A 212 -7.29 9.20 6.27
C TRP A 212 -6.55 7.99 5.69
N GLN A 213 -5.75 7.31 6.51
CA GLN A 213 -5.07 6.09 6.10
C GLN A 213 -6.05 4.96 5.78
N ASP A 214 -7.11 4.80 6.57
CA ASP A 214 -8.08 3.72 6.39
C ASP A 214 -8.91 3.87 5.12
N TRP A 215 -9.28 5.12 4.78
CA TRP A 215 -10.25 5.38 3.72
C TRP A 215 -9.64 5.86 2.42
N PHE A 216 -8.52 6.59 2.50
CA PHE A 216 -8.02 7.36 1.36
C PHE A 216 -6.57 7.08 1.02
N ALA A 217 -5.88 6.22 1.78
CA ALA A 217 -4.56 5.76 1.38
C ALA A 217 -4.68 4.93 0.09
N PRO A 218 -3.95 5.28 -0.98
CA PRO A 218 -3.83 4.40 -2.12
C PRO A 218 -3.21 3.09 -1.64
N GLN A 219 -3.98 2.00 -1.68
CA GLN A 219 -3.48 0.68 -1.36
C GLN A 219 -2.82 0.11 -2.61
N TYR A 220 -1.57 0.53 -2.84
CA TYR A 220 -0.74 -0.06 -3.89
C TYR A 220 -0.61 -1.58 -3.64
N PRO A 221 -0.95 -2.42 -4.64
CA PRO A 221 -0.82 -3.86 -4.51
C PRO A 221 0.64 -4.28 -4.31
N ASP A 222 0.84 -5.45 -3.71
CA ASP A 222 2.17 -6.06 -3.61
C ASP A 222 2.82 -6.18 -4.99
N GLY A 223 4.12 -5.88 -5.03
CA GLY A 223 4.90 -5.74 -6.26
C GLY A 223 4.98 -4.31 -6.82
N SER A 224 4.22 -3.36 -6.26
CA SER A 224 4.29 -1.96 -6.67
C SER A 224 5.64 -1.33 -6.35
N LEU A 225 6.18 -0.55 -7.29
CA LEU A 225 7.45 0.16 -7.15
C LEU A 225 7.15 1.65 -7.03
N LEU A 226 7.33 2.20 -5.83
CA LEU A 226 7.03 3.60 -5.55
C LEU A 226 8.31 4.42 -5.49
N GLN A 227 8.24 5.65 -5.97
CA GLN A 227 9.31 6.64 -5.85
C GLN A 227 8.68 7.98 -5.50
N VAL A 228 9.19 8.61 -4.44
CA VAL A 228 8.77 9.98 -4.10
C VAL A 228 9.24 10.91 -5.22
N SER A 229 8.31 11.69 -5.76
CA SER A 229 8.57 12.62 -6.86
C SER A 229 9.75 13.54 -6.54
N GLY A 230 10.73 13.59 -7.44
CA GLY A 230 11.96 14.38 -7.26
C GLY A 230 13.02 13.77 -6.32
N LYS A 231 12.78 12.60 -5.71
CA LYS A 231 13.76 11.88 -4.88
C LYS A 231 14.25 10.61 -5.59
N PRO A 232 15.52 10.20 -5.38
CA PRO A 232 16.08 9.04 -6.05
C PRO A 232 15.65 7.69 -5.47
N GLY A 233 15.18 7.65 -4.22
CA GLY A 233 14.84 6.41 -3.51
C GLY A 233 13.64 5.70 -4.14
N VAL A 234 13.78 4.38 -4.36
CA VAL A 234 12.72 3.49 -4.85
C VAL A 234 12.37 2.50 -3.75
N TYR A 235 11.08 2.20 -3.61
CA TYR A 235 10.53 1.33 -2.58
C TYR A 235 9.68 0.25 -3.23
N LEU A 236 9.85 -0.99 -2.78
CA LEU A 236 8.94 -2.10 -3.10
C LEU A 236 7.84 -2.16 -2.05
N ILE A 237 6.58 -2.16 -2.48
CA ILE A 237 5.46 -2.49 -1.60
C ILE A 237 5.29 -4.00 -1.57
N LYS A 238 5.35 -4.57 -0.37
CA LYS A 238 5.16 -6.01 -0.15
C LYS A 238 4.61 -6.24 1.25
N ASN A 239 3.56 -7.05 1.39
CA ASN A 239 2.92 -7.37 2.67
C ASN A 239 2.54 -6.11 3.48
N GLY A 240 2.11 -5.04 2.79
CA GLY A 240 1.70 -3.79 3.43
C GLY A 240 2.82 -2.92 4.02
N VAL A 241 4.10 -3.26 3.78
CA VAL A 241 5.26 -2.42 4.18
C VAL A 241 5.99 -1.89 2.96
N LYS A 242 6.70 -0.76 3.11
CA LYS A 242 7.61 -0.21 2.10
C LYS A 242 9.03 -0.71 2.35
N ARG A 243 9.65 -1.34 1.37
CA ARG A 243 11.03 -1.84 1.46
C ARG A 243 11.94 -1.01 0.56
N PRO A 244 12.86 -0.19 1.10
CA PRO A 244 13.72 0.64 0.28
C PRO A 244 14.81 -0.20 -0.42
N PHE A 245 15.06 0.07 -1.70
CA PHE A 245 16.23 -0.46 -2.40
C PHE A 245 17.47 0.34 -2.03
N TRP A 246 18.47 -0.32 -1.45
CA TRP A 246 19.74 0.31 -1.06
C TRP A 246 20.82 0.18 -2.14
N SER A 247 20.61 -0.72 -3.10
CA SER A 247 21.50 -0.93 -4.23
C SER A 247 20.72 -0.82 -5.54
N LYS A 248 21.27 -0.04 -6.47
CA LYS A 248 20.77 0.03 -7.85
C LYS A 248 20.84 -1.34 -8.54
N SER A 249 21.85 -2.15 -8.22
CA SER A 249 21.98 -3.51 -8.75
C SER A 249 20.88 -4.41 -8.22
N ALA A 250 20.52 -4.29 -6.93
CA ALA A 250 19.42 -5.06 -6.35
C ALA A 250 18.07 -4.72 -7.02
N PHE A 251 17.84 -3.45 -7.33
CA PHE A 251 16.67 -3.04 -8.11
C PHE A 251 16.70 -3.58 -9.55
N LEU A 252 17.79 -3.35 -10.30
CA LEU A 252 17.87 -3.70 -11.72
C LEU A 252 17.96 -5.21 -12.00
N ALA A 253 18.30 -6.02 -11.01
CA ALA A 253 18.33 -7.48 -11.14
C ALA A 253 16.93 -8.08 -11.34
N SER A 254 15.91 -7.48 -10.72
CA SER A 254 14.56 -8.06 -10.66
C SER A 254 13.45 -7.12 -11.14
N PHE A 255 13.73 -5.83 -11.33
CA PHE A 255 12.71 -4.83 -11.62
C PHE A 255 13.08 -3.88 -12.76
N ASN A 256 12.05 -3.41 -13.46
CA ASN A 256 12.18 -2.45 -14.55
C ASN A 256 11.76 -1.05 -14.10
N LYS A 257 12.64 -0.06 -14.29
CA LYS A 257 12.39 1.36 -13.98
C LYS A 257 11.11 1.92 -14.60
N ARG A 258 10.64 1.38 -15.74
CA ARG A 258 9.40 1.85 -16.38
C ARG A 258 8.17 1.66 -15.49
N ASN A 259 8.21 0.64 -14.63
CA ASN A 259 7.14 0.27 -13.70
C ASN A 259 7.14 1.12 -12.42
N ILE A 260 8.11 2.04 -12.25
CA ILE A 260 8.11 2.97 -11.13
C ILE A 260 6.92 3.93 -11.25
N ILE A 261 6.17 4.01 -10.16
CA ILE A 261 5.06 4.90 -9.91
C ILE A 261 5.58 6.07 -9.08
N ALA A 262 5.38 7.28 -9.59
CA ALA A 262 5.74 8.50 -8.87
C ALA A 262 4.63 8.83 -7.87
N VAL A 263 5.01 9.03 -6.61
CA VAL A 263 4.08 9.32 -5.50
C VAL A 263 4.54 10.55 -4.73
N SER A 264 3.67 11.08 -3.88
CA SER A 264 4.00 12.11 -2.89
C SER A 264 4.76 11.52 -1.70
N GLN A 265 5.40 12.40 -0.90
CA GLN A 265 6.00 11.98 0.37
C GLN A 265 4.92 11.42 1.32
N THR A 266 3.73 12.02 1.32
CA THR A 266 2.67 11.61 2.23
C THR A 266 2.09 10.25 1.90
N GLU A 267 1.93 9.90 0.62
CA GLU A 267 1.51 8.55 0.22
C GLU A 267 2.51 7.48 0.67
N ILE A 268 3.81 7.76 0.57
CA ILE A 268 4.80 6.78 0.98
C ILE A 268 4.87 6.64 2.50
N ASP A 269 4.61 7.72 3.25
CA ASP A 269 4.62 7.73 4.71
C ASP A 269 3.42 7.00 5.34
N MET A 270 2.42 6.63 4.53
CA MET A 270 1.33 5.74 4.95
C MET A 270 1.78 4.28 5.15
N TYR A 271 2.90 3.89 4.54
CA TYR A 271 3.47 2.56 4.70
C TYR A 271 4.52 2.54 5.81
N ASN A 272 4.41 1.56 6.70
CA ASN A 272 5.46 1.25 7.66
C ASN A 272 6.74 0.79 6.93
N ASP A 273 7.89 1.09 7.51
CA ASP A 273 9.17 0.62 6.98
C ASP A 273 9.31 -0.90 7.12
N GLY A 274 9.67 -1.54 6.01
CA GLY A 274 10.12 -2.93 5.98
C GLY A 274 11.64 -3.03 5.82
N PRO A 275 12.22 -4.23 5.96
CA PRO A 275 13.65 -4.43 5.82
C PRO A 275 14.14 -4.02 4.41
N PRO A 276 15.27 -3.32 4.30
CA PRO A 276 15.80 -2.85 3.03
C PRO A 276 16.21 -4.00 2.11
N ILE A 277 16.14 -3.76 0.80
CA ILE A 277 16.62 -4.68 -0.23
C ILE A 277 18.03 -4.24 -0.61
N LYS A 278 19.03 -4.95 -0.07
CA LYS A 278 20.45 -4.60 -0.22
C LYS A 278 21.14 -5.35 -1.36
N PHE A 279 20.84 -6.64 -1.51
CA PHE A 279 21.51 -7.54 -2.44
C PHE A 279 20.59 -7.96 -3.58
N ALA A 280 21.19 -8.23 -4.74
CA ALA A 280 20.46 -8.70 -5.92
C ALA A 280 20.04 -10.16 -5.76
N GLU A 281 19.01 -10.54 -6.50
CA GLU A 281 18.64 -11.95 -6.69
C GLU A 281 19.86 -12.75 -7.16
N TYR A 282 20.04 -13.96 -6.60
CA TYR A 282 21.20 -14.84 -6.79
C TYR A 282 22.53 -14.35 -6.22
N SER A 283 22.55 -13.35 -5.34
CA SER A 283 23.77 -12.96 -4.62
C SER A 283 24.25 -14.08 -3.69
N LEU A 284 25.56 -14.26 -3.61
CA LEU A 284 26.21 -15.18 -2.68
C LEU A 284 26.72 -14.38 -1.48
N LEU A 285 26.11 -14.57 -0.31
CA LEU A 285 26.43 -13.81 0.90
C LEU A 285 27.16 -14.70 1.91
N LYS A 286 28.30 -14.26 2.41
CA LYS A 286 29.06 -14.97 3.43
C LYS A 286 28.98 -14.25 4.77
N GLY A 287 28.47 -14.96 5.77
CA GLY A 287 28.32 -14.45 7.12
C GLY A 287 29.59 -14.55 7.96
N PRO A 288 29.62 -13.90 9.13
CA PRO A 288 30.77 -13.93 10.04
C PRO A 288 31.07 -15.33 10.61
N ASN A 289 30.09 -16.24 10.58
CA ASN A 289 30.27 -17.65 10.94
C ASN A 289 30.99 -18.48 9.86
N GLY A 290 31.27 -17.89 8.69
CA GLY A 290 31.90 -18.54 7.55
C GLY A 290 30.94 -19.26 6.60
N ASN A 291 29.65 -19.35 6.93
CA ASN A 291 28.64 -19.95 6.06
C ASN A 291 28.36 -19.04 4.86
N THR A 292 28.16 -19.65 3.70
CA THR A 292 27.77 -18.96 2.46
C THR A 292 26.32 -19.30 2.12
N TYR A 293 25.54 -18.28 1.81
CA TYR A 293 24.13 -18.37 1.48
C TYR A 293 23.89 -17.87 0.06
N LEU A 294 23.10 -18.60 -0.72
CA LEU A 294 22.52 -18.11 -1.97
C LEU A 294 21.23 -17.36 -1.64
N ILE A 295 21.10 -16.12 -2.09
CA ILE A 295 19.84 -15.38 -2.04
C ILE A 295 19.01 -15.75 -3.26
N SER A 296 17.84 -16.36 -3.03
CA SER A 296 16.91 -16.74 -4.10
C SER A 296 15.48 -16.58 -3.60
N ASP A 297 14.61 -16.01 -4.43
CA ASP A 297 13.19 -15.76 -4.16
C ASP A 297 12.95 -14.98 -2.85
N ASN A 298 13.87 -14.08 -2.51
CA ASN A 298 13.90 -13.34 -1.24
C ASN A 298 14.08 -14.24 0.02
N GLU A 299 14.63 -15.45 -0.14
CA GLU A 299 15.07 -16.35 0.92
C GLU A 299 16.60 -16.50 0.91
N LYS A 300 17.18 -16.88 2.06
CA LYS A 300 18.56 -17.34 2.16
C LYS A 300 18.61 -18.86 2.15
N ARG A 301 19.42 -19.42 1.26
CA ARG A 301 19.61 -20.87 1.11
C ARG A 301 21.04 -21.23 1.46
N LEU A 302 21.25 -22.02 2.51
CA LEU A 302 22.60 -22.38 2.95
C LEU A 302 23.29 -23.26 1.90
N ILE A 303 24.49 -22.89 1.48
CA ILE A 303 25.34 -23.77 0.68
C ILE A 303 26.06 -24.71 1.65
N THR A 304 25.65 -25.98 1.65
CA THR A 304 26.01 -26.96 2.70
C THR A 304 27.50 -27.28 2.77
N SER A 305 28.27 -27.06 1.69
CA SER A 305 29.73 -27.27 1.69
C SER A 305 30.45 -26.53 0.56
N THR A 306 31.77 -26.36 0.70
CA THR A 306 32.64 -25.86 -0.37
C THR A 306 32.66 -26.78 -1.60
N GLU A 307 32.43 -28.08 -1.42
CA GLU A 307 32.36 -29.01 -2.55
C GLU A 307 31.11 -28.74 -3.39
N VAL A 308 29.95 -28.57 -2.74
CA VAL A 308 28.70 -28.18 -3.40
C VAL A 308 28.86 -26.84 -4.12
N PHE A 309 29.48 -25.85 -3.47
CA PHE A 309 29.78 -24.55 -4.08
C PHE A 309 30.54 -24.69 -5.41
N ARG A 310 31.59 -25.52 -5.43
CA ARG A 310 32.42 -25.74 -6.63
C ARG A 310 31.70 -26.53 -7.71
N GLN A 311 30.95 -27.58 -7.35
CA GLN A 311 30.28 -28.44 -8.32
C GLN A 311 29.14 -27.74 -9.06
N ILE A 312 28.40 -26.87 -8.37
CA ILE A 312 27.38 -26.02 -9.00
C ILE A 312 28.02 -25.00 -9.94
N GLY A 313 29.30 -24.66 -9.74
CA GLY A 313 30.05 -23.74 -10.57
C GLY A 313 29.98 -22.29 -10.10
N PHE A 314 29.66 -22.04 -8.81
CA PHE A 314 29.76 -20.70 -8.25
C PHE A 314 31.20 -20.22 -8.23
N ASN A 315 31.41 -18.93 -8.51
CA ASN A 315 32.71 -18.31 -8.49
C ASN A 315 33.00 -17.75 -7.09
N PRO A 316 34.11 -18.13 -6.42
CA PRO A 316 34.46 -17.57 -5.11
C PRO A 316 34.58 -16.05 -5.09
N GLU A 317 34.93 -15.42 -6.22
CA GLU A 317 35.05 -13.96 -6.35
C GLU A 317 33.68 -13.24 -6.38
N GLU A 318 32.57 -13.98 -6.55
CA GLU A 318 31.21 -13.43 -6.48
C GLU A 318 30.65 -13.42 -5.05
N VAL A 319 31.37 -14.01 -4.09
CA VAL A 319 30.95 -14.07 -2.70
C VAL A 319 31.16 -12.71 -2.03
N ILE A 320 30.09 -12.20 -1.42
CA ILE A 320 30.08 -10.92 -0.71
C ILE A 320 30.12 -11.20 0.79
N ASP A 321 31.16 -10.77 1.47
CA ASP A 321 31.21 -10.80 2.93
C ASP A 321 30.24 -9.75 3.50
N VAL A 322 29.37 -10.18 4.43
CA VAL A 322 28.29 -9.34 4.99
C VAL A 322 28.19 -9.50 6.50
N GLU A 323 27.48 -8.58 7.15
CA GLU A 323 27.17 -8.71 8.58
C GLU A 323 26.06 -9.74 8.83
N GLN A 324 25.95 -10.26 10.06
CA GLN A 324 24.86 -11.17 10.40
C GLN A 324 23.49 -10.49 10.25
N SER A 325 23.42 -9.19 10.53
CA SER A 325 22.22 -8.36 10.36
C SER A 325 21.71 -8.34 8.92
N ASP A 326 22.59 -8.45 7.92
CA ASP A 326 22.25 -8.53 6.49
C ASP A 326 21.67 -9.90 6.11
N ILE A 327 22.09 -10.96 6.78
CA ILE A 327 21.59 -12.33 6.55
C ILE A 327 20.24 -12.51 7.23
N ASP A 328 20.06 -11.92 8.41
CA ASP A 328 18.84 -12.04 9.21
C ASP A 328 17.63 -11.32 8.59
N THR A 329 17.83 -10.49 7.56
CA THR A 329 16.71 -9.90 6.80
C THR A 329 15.98 -10.88 5.88
N TYR A 330 16.55 -12.05 5.63
CA TYR A 330 16.00 -13.07 4.73
C TYR A 330 15.49 -14.29 5.51
N ASP A 331 14.32 -14.78 5.10
CA ASP A 331 13.75 -16.04 5.60
C ASP A 331 14.59 -17.23 5.12
N ASN A 332 14.60 -18.33 5.89
CA ASN A 332 15.34 -19.54 5.49
C ASN A 332 14.59 -20.28 4.38
N GLY A 333 15.28 -20.52 3.27
CA GLY A 333 14.83 -21.40 2.20
C GLY A 333 15.46 -22.79 2.29
N GLU A 334 15.16 -23.64 1.31
CA GLU A 334 15.76 -24.97 1.20
C GLU A 334 17.27 -24.87 0.93
N ASP A 335 18.07 -25.62 1.68
CA ASP A 335 19.52 -25.65 1.53
C ASP A 335 19.94 -26.07 0.11
N VAL A 336 21.11 -25.59 -0.31
CA VAL A 336 21.76 -25.99 -1.54
C VAL A 336 22.78 -27.08 -1.21
N ASP A 337 22.51 -28.27 -1.70
CA ASP A 337 23.31 -29.48 -1.47
C ASP A 337 23.75 -30.17 -2.77
N ILE A 338 24.42 -31.32 -2.65
CA ILE A 338 24.96 -32.07 -3.78
C ILE A 338 23.88 -32.65 -4.72
N SER A 339 22.65 -32.79 -4.22
CA SER A 339 21.51 -33.28 -4.99
C SER A 339 20.75 -32.16 -5.69
N SER A 340 21.01 -30.91 -5.29
CA SER A 340 20.37 -29.72 -5.83
C SER A 340 20.67 -29.55 -7.31
N THR A 341 19.68 -29.84 -8.15
CA THR A 341 19.80 -29.78 -9.61
C THR A 341 19.32 -28.42 -10.11
N TYR A 342 20.21 -27.61 -10.69
CA TYR A 342 19.94 -26.22 -11.10
C TYR A 342 19.33 -25.34 -9.98
N PRO A 343 20.08 -25.05 -8.90
CA PRO A 343 19.57 -24.29 -7.75
C PRO A 343 19.21 -22.82 -8.08
N THR A 344 19.87 -22.22 -9.07
CA THR A 344 19.54 -20.91 -9.66
C THR A 344 18.58 -21.02 -10.85
N GLY A 345 18.29 -22.25 -11.28
CA GLY A 345 17.45 -22.59 -12.41
C GLY A 345 18.11 -22.44 -13.79
N ILE A 346 17.48 -23.06 -14.79
CA ILE A 346 17.90 -23.02 -16.19
C ILE A 346 16.68 -22.97 -17.11
N LEU A 347 16.80 -22.25 -18.23
CA LEU A 347 15.78 -22.24 -19.28
C LEU A 347 16.16 -23.21 -20.39
N PHE A 348 15.26 -24.15 -20.61
CA PHE A 348 15.35 -25.12 -21.69
C PHE A 348 14.34 -24.81 -22.79
N GLN A 349 14.75 -25.01 -24.04
CA GLN A 349 13.87 -24.99 -25.20
C GLN A 349 13.83 -26.38 -25.84
N SER A 350 12.63 -26.95 -25.94
CA SER A 350 12.37 -28.22 -26.60
C SER A 350 12.70 -28.12 -28.09
N LYS A 351 13.51 -29.04 -28.62
CA LYS A 351 13.85 -29.08 -30.05
C LYS A 351 12.66 -29.50 -30.90
N GLU A 352 11.74 -30.27 -30.31
CA GLU A 352 10.58 -30.85 -30.98
C GLU A 352 9.40 -29.88 -31.03
N THR A 353 9.11 -29.20 -29.92
CA THR A 353 7.94 -28.33 -29.81
C THR A 353 8.27 -26.83 -29.89
N GLY A 354 9.53 -26.46 -29.68
CA GLY A 354 9.95 -25.07 -29.52
C GLY A 354 9.50 -24.42 -28.20
N GLY A 355 8.75 -25.15 -27.36
CA GLY A 355 8.28 -24.69 -26.06
C GLY A 355 9.43 -24.43 -25.09
N VAL A 356 9.25 -23.47 -24.19
CA VAL A 356 10.25 -23.08 -23.20
C VAL A 356 9.82 -23.54 -21.80
N ILE A 357 10.76 -24.14 -21.09
CA ILE A 357 10.56 -24.74 -19.77
C ILE A 357 11.65 -24.19 -18.83
N TYR A 358 11.25 -23.74 -17.65
CA TYR A 358 12.18 -23.40 -16.58
C TYR A 358 12.38 -24.62 -15.69
N VAL A 359 13.62 -25.05 -15.46
CA VAL A 359 13.94 -26.12 -14.52
C VAL A 359 14.69 -25.52 -13.34
N LYS A 360 14.14 -25.66 -12.14
CA LYS A 360 14.76 -25.20 -10.88
C LYS A 360 14.62 -26.30 -9.83
N ASN A 361 15.69 -26.54 -9.07
CA ASN A 361 15.73 -27.60 -8.05
C ASN A 361 15.23 -28.97 -8.59
N GLY A 362 15.57 -29.29 -9.85
CA GLY A 362 15.17 -30.52 -10.52
C GLY A 362 13.70 -30.62 -10.93
N VAL A 363 12.88 -29.59 -10.76
CA VAL A 363 11.47 -29.57 -11.15
C VAL A 363 11.29 -28.73 -12.40
N ARG A 364 10.51 -29.22 -13.36
CA ARG A 364 10.21 -28.51 -14.61
C ARG A 364 8.91 -27.71 -14.51
N HIS A 365 9.00 -26.42 -14.78
CA HIS A 365 7.94 -25.44 -14.77
C HIS A 365 7.68 -24.95 -16.19
N PRO A 366 6.53 -25.29 -16.81
CA PRO A 366 6.23 -24.85 -18.16
C PRO A 366 6.01 -23.34 -18.21
N ILE A 367 6.48 -22.68 -19.27
CA ILE A 367 6.22 -21.26 -19.52
C ILE A 367 5.18 -21.14 -20.64
N TRP A 368 4.02 -20.55 -20.33
CA TRP A 368 2.85 -20.59 -21.22
C TRP A 368 2.74 -19.41 -22.19
N SER A 369 3.60 -18.41 -22.05
CA SER A 369 3.65 -17.28 -22.98
C SER A 369 5.05 -16.68 -23.07
N LYS A 370 5.29 -16.01 -24.20
CA LYS A 370 6.51 -15.23 -24.41
C LYS A 370 6.60 -14.08 -23.41
N GLU A 371 5.47 -13.48 -23.03
CA GLU A 371 5.46 -12.36 -22.08
C GLU A 371 5.90 -12.78 -20.68
N ILE A 372 5.49 -13.97 -20.19
CA ILE A 372 5.99 -14.53 -18.92
C ILE A 372 7.50 -14.75 -18.98
N LEU A 373 8.00 -15.28 -20.11
CA LEU A 373 9.42 -15.51 -20.32
C LEU A 373 10.21 -14.19 -20.28
N GLU A 374 9.79 -13.18 -21.05
CA GLU A 374 10.51 -11.90 -21.16
C GLU A 374 10.51 -11.10 -19.85
N ILE A 375 9.44 -11.20 -19.06
CA ILE A 375 9.32 -10.45 -17.80
C ILE A 375 10.13 -11.11 -16.68
N ASN A 376 10.04 -12.44 -16.52
CA ASN A 376 10.77 -13.14 -15.47
C ASN A 376 12.25 -13.35 -15.82
N PHE A 377 12.58 -13.44 -17.11
CA PHE A 377 13.91 -13.84 -17.56
C PHE A 377 14.47 -12.95 -18.71
N PRO A 378 14.48 -11.61 -18.57
CA PRO A 378 14.74 -10.66 -19.67
C PRO A 378 16.12 -10.80 -20.36
N ASN A 379 17.09 -11.48 -19.73
CA ASN A 379 18.46 -11.66 -20.25
C ASN A 379 18.95 -13.11 -20.19
N HIS A 380 18.06 -14.08 -19.97
CA HIS A 380 18.50 -15.47 -19.84
C HIS A 380 18.65 -16.14 -21.21
N ARG A 381 19.66 -17.02 -21.29
CA ARG A 381 19.92 -17.82 -22.50
C ARG A 381 19.07 -19.09 -22.47
N LEU A 382 18.48 -19.41 -23.61
CA LEU A 382 17.79 -20.66 -23.82
C LEU A 382 18.81 -21.76 -24.17
N THR A 383 18.71 -22.89 -23.50
CA THR A 383 19.51 -24.09 -23.80
C THR A 383 18.62 -25.09 -24.53
N SER A 384 19.06 -25.60 -25.69
CA SER A 384 18.27 -26.60 -26.42
C SER A 384 18.38 -27.98 -25.77
N ILE A 385 17.27 -28.68 -25.66
CA ILE A 385 17.18 -30.01 -25.05
C ILE A 385 16.13 -30.86 -25.79
N ASN A 386 16.26 -32.18 -25.74
CA ASN A 386 15.26 -33.08 -26.33
C ASN A 386 14.11 -33.29 -25.34
N GLU A 387 12.89 -33.49 -25.83
CA GLU A 387 11.70 -33.69 -24.98
C GLU A 387 11.85 -34.89 -24.02
N SER A 388 12.47 -35.99 -24.48
CA SER A 388 12.66 -37.20 -23.66
C SER A 388 13.60 -36.99 -22.46
N GLU A 389 14.49 -36.01 -22.52
CA GLU A 389 15.35 -35.62 -21.40
C GLU A 389 14.61 -34.66 -20.46
N LEU A 390 13.82 -33.73 -21.02
CA LEU A 390 12.93 -32.87 -20.23
C LEU A 390 11.93 -33.66 -19.40
N GLU A 391 11.37 -34.74 -19.94
CA GLU A 391 10.39 -35.58 -19.25
C GLU A 391 10.95 -36.32 -18.03
N GLN A 392 12.27 -36.38 -17.86
CA GLN A 392 12.91 -36.96 -16.68
C GLN A 392 12.74 -36.07 -15.44
N TYR A 393 12.52 -34.76 -15.62
CA TYR A 393 12.25 -33.85 -14.52
C TYR A 393 10.77 -33.93 -14.11
N PRO A 394 10.46 -34.09 -12.81
CA PRO A 394 9.11 -33.99 -12.29
C PRO A 394 8.44 -32.69 -12.73
N LYS A 395 7.17 -32.79 -13.15
CA LYS A 395 6.40 -31.63 -13.58
C LYS A 395 5.91 -30.83 -12.36
N GLY A 396 6.24 -29.54 -12.34
CA GLY A 396 5.71 -28.56 -11.40
C GLY A 396 4.69 -27.63 -12.03
N ASP A 397 4.27 -26.65 -11.24
CA ASP A 397 3.36 -25.58 -11.67
C ASP A 397 3.99 -24.68 -12.73
N PRO A 398 3.19 -24.07 -13.63
CA PRO A 398 3.71 -23.12 -14.60
C PRO A 398 4.35 -21.90 -13.93
N VAL A 399 5.32 -21.29 -14.60
CA VAL A 399 5.85 -19.98 -14.20
C VAL A 399 4.75 -18.93 -14.35
N VAL A 400 4.60 -18.06 -13.35
CA VAL A 400 3.58 -17.00 -13.29
C VAL A 400 4.14 -15.63 -13.67
N PHE A 401 3.27 -14.65 -13.92
CA PHE A 401 3.71 -13.26 -13.92
C PHE A 401 4.11 -12.84 -12.50
N PRO A 402 5.18 -12.06 -12.32
CA PRO A 402 5.55 -11.55 -11.01
C PRO A 402 4.55 -10.50 -10.53
N ASP A 403 4.47 -10.34 -9.22
CA ASP A 403 3.69 -9.29 -8.58
C ASP A 403 4.09 -7.90 -9.10
N GLY A 404 3.11 -7.01 -9.19
CA GLY A 404 3.24 -5.68 -9.81
C GLY A 404 3.10 -5.67 -11.34
N THR A 405 2.97 -6.83 -11.99
CA THR A 405 2.75 -6.88 -13.44
C THR A 405 1.32 -6.46 -13.79
N ILE A 406 1.19 -5.53 -14.73
CA ILE A 406 -0.10 -5.10 -15.28
C ILE A 406 -0.38 -5.91 -16.54
N VAL A 407 -1.48 -6.65 -16.57
CA VAL A 407 -1.79 -7.64 -17.62
C VAL A 407 -3.22 -7.51 -18.14
N THR A 408 -3.42 -7.91 -19.39
CA THR A 408 -4.74 -8.07 -20.01
C THR A 408 -4.72 -9.19 -21.05
N SER A 409 -5.88 -9.74 -21.37
CA SER A 409 -6.05 -10.70 -22.46
C SER A 409 -7.39 -10.52 -23.19
N PRO A 410 -7.53 -11.03 -24.43
CA PRO A 410 -8.77 -10.89 -25.20
C PRO A 410 -10.02 -11.43 -24.48
N GLY A 411 -9.91 -12.56 -23.77
CA GLY A 411 -11.04 -13.20 -23.12
C GLY A 411 -11.45 -12.59 -21.78
N THR A 412 -10.61 -11.75 -21.17
CA THR A 412 -10.93 -11.12 -19.88
C THR A 412 -11.61 -9.76 -20.04
N GLY A 413 -11.29 -9.02 -21.11
CA GLY A 413 -11.90 -7.72 -21.40
C GLY A 413 -11.65 -6.62 -20.33
N SER A 414 -10.72 -6.84 -19.41
CA SER A 414 -10.39 -5.95 -18.29
C SER A 414 -8.88 -5.92 -18.07
N VAL A 415 -8.38 -4.83 -17.48
CA VAL A 415 -6.98 -4.72 -17.04
C VAL A 415 -6.84 -5.25 -15.62
N TYR A 416 -5.80 -6.01 -15.35
CA TYR A 416 -5.50 -6.57 -14.04
C TYR A 416 -4.09 -6.19 -13.58
N VAL A 417 -3.90 -6.14 -12.26
CA VAL A 417 -2.57 -6.11 -11.65
C VAL A 417 -2.37 -7.43 -10.92
N ILE A 418 -1.22 -8.07 -11.13
CA ILE A 418 -0.82 -9.27 -10.39
C ILE A 418 -0.33 -8.85 -9.00
N SER A 419 -0.86 -9.47 -7.95
CA SER A 419 -0.51 -9.16 -6.58
C SER A 419 -0.76 -10.38 -5.70
N ASN A 420 0.25 -10.81 -4.96
CA ASN A 420 0.23 -12.06 -4.20
C ASN A 420 -0.17 -13.27 -5.06
N GLY A 421 0.24 -13.27 -6.33
CA GLY A 421 -0.13 -14.31 -7.29
C GLY A 421 -1.57 -14.22 -7.84
N ASP A 422 -2.42 -13.35 -7.31
CA ASP A 422 -3.78 -13.14 -7.82
C ASP A 422 -3.82 -12.07 -8.91
N LYS A 423 -4.73 -12.21 -9.88
CA LYS A 423 -5.07 -11.12 -10.81
C LYS A 423 -6.17 -10.26 -10.20
N ARG A 424 -5.85 -9.01 -9.89
CA ARG A 424 -6.80 -8.05 -9.29
C ARG A 424 -7.32 -7.10 -10.37
N PRO A 425 -8.64 -7.09 -10.67
CA PRO A 425 -9.17 -6.24 -11.73
C PRO A 425 -9.06 -4.77 -11.35
N VAL A 426 -8.64 -3.93 -12.28
CA VAL A 426 -8.64 -2.48 -12.11
C VAL A 426 -10.04 -1.96 -12.42
N GLY A 427 -10.69 -1.34 -11.44
CA GLY A 427 -12.12 -1.03 -11.50
C GLY A 427 -12.54 -0.02 -12.57
N SER A 428 -11.63 0.89 -12.95
CA SER A 428 -11.88 1.91 -13.97
C SER A 428 -10.58 2.54 -14.50
N ALA A 429 -10.67 3.29 -15.60
CA ALA A 429 -9.54 4.06 -16.13
C ALA A 429 -9.07 5.15 -15.15
N GLU A 430 -10.00 5.74 -14.40
CA GLU A 430 -9.69 6.70 -13.35
C GLU A 430 -8.90 6.05 -12.23
N THR A 431 -9.29 4.85 -11.78
CA THR A 431 -8.51 4.08 -10.79
C THR A 431 -7.11 3.77 -11.32
N PHE A 432 -7.00 3.36 -12.58
CA PHE A 432 -5.72 3.07 -13.21
C PHE A 432 -4.78 4.28 -13.17
N ASN A 433 -5.28 5.45 -13.58
CA ASN A 433 -4.53 6.70 -13.59
C ASN A 433 -4.23 7.21 -12.16
N ALA A 434 -5.17 7.05 -11.23
CA ALA A 434 -5.01 7.48 -9.83
C ALA A 434 -3.94 6.68 -9.09
N LEU A 435 -3.77 5.39 -9.43
CA LEU A 435 -2.65 4.57 -8.95
C LEU A 435 -1.34 4.85 -9.70
N GLY A 436 -1.30 5.86 -10.57
CA GLY A 436 -0.12 6.24 -11.34
C GLY A 436 0.38 5.15 -12.30
N TYR A 437 -0.47 4.18 -12.63
CA TYR A 437 -0.15 3.18 -13.65
C TYR A 437 -0.10 3.83 -15.03
N LYS A 438 0.74 3.24 -15.89
CA LYS A 438 1.00 3.73 -17.24
C LYS A 438 0.41 2.76 -18.25
N TRP A 439 -0.38 3.26 -19.20
CA TRP A 439 -1.08 2.43 -20.18
C TRP A 439 -0.09 1.65 -21.06
N GLU A 440 1.07 2.24 -21.34
CA GLU A 440 2.16 1.59 -22.08
C GLU A 440 2.84 0.43 -21.32
N ASN A 441 2.60 0.31 -20.00
CA ASN A 441 3.11 -0.81 -19.19
C ASN A 441 2.17 -2.03 -19.20
N ILE A 442 0.99 -1.95 -19.82
CA ILE A 442 0.07 -3.08 -19.92
C ILE A 442 0.68 -4.17 -20.80
N VAL A 443 0.77 -5.37 -20.23
CA VAL A 443 1.22 -6.57 -20.92
C VAL A 443 0.01 -7.29 -21.53
N TYR A 444 -0.03 -7.34 -22.86
CA TYR A 444 -1.04 -8.08 -23.60
C TYR A 444 -0.59 -9.52 -23.77
N THR A 445 -1.36 -10.47 -23.21
CA THR A 445 -1.03 -11.91 -23.25
C THR A 445 -2.25 -12.76 -23.62
N ASN A 446 -2.13 -14.08 -23.50
CA ASN A 446 -3.19 -15.05 -23.82
C ASN A 446 -4.01 -15.45 -22.57
N ASP A 447 -5.24 -15.91 -22.81
CA ASP A 447 -6.17 -16.30 -21.73
C ASP A 447 -5.65 -17.46 -20.87
N LYS A 448 -4.87 -18.37 -21.45
CA LYS A 448 -4.25 -19.50 -20.75
C LYS A 448 -3.24 -19.02 -19.70
N SER A 449 -2.44 -18.01 -20.01
CA SER A 449 -1.48 -17.42 -19.08
C SER A 449 -2.20 -16.66 -17.97
N MET A 450 -3.28 -15.96 -18.32
CA MET A 450 -4.15 -15.30 -17.35
C MET A 450 -4.88 -16.28 -16.43
N SER A 451 -5.16 -17.51 -16.88
CA SER A 451 -5.87 -18.50 -16.05
C SER A 451 -5.03 -19.11 -14.94
N ILE A 452 -3.70 -18.91 -14.95
CA ILE A 452 -2.83 -19.36 -13.86
C ILE A 452 -3.12 -18.58 -12.57
N HIS A 453 -3.47 -17.30 -12.72
CA HIS A 453 -3.71 -16.39 -11.61
C HIS A 453 -5.18 -16.47 -11.15
N PRO A 454 -5.45 -16.79 -9.87
CA PRO A 454 -6.79 -16.70 -9.30
C PRO A 454 -7.32 -15.26 -9.33
N LEU A 455 -8.64 -15.09 -9.34
CA LEU A 455 -9.26 -13.76 -9.32
C LEU A 455 -9.20 -13.18 -7.91
N GLY A 456 -8.47 -12.09 -7.75
CA GLY A 456 -8.39 -11.32 -6.50
C GLY A 456 -9.40 -10.18 -6.42
N PRO A 457 -9.47 -9.46 -5.29
CA PRO A 457 -10.37 -8.34 -5.10
C PRO A 457 -10.04 -7.18 -6.04
N LYS A 458 -11.09 -6.50 -6.52
CA LYS A 458 -10.99 -5.33 -7.42
C LYS A 458 -10.21 -4.19 -6.76
N LEU A 459 -9.35 -3.54 -7.55
CA LEU A 459 -8.70 -2.28 -7.19
C LEU A 459 -9.66 -1.13 -7.51
N ILE A 460 -9.90 -0.28 -6.52
CA ILE A 460 -10.72 0.93 -6.61
C ILE A 460 -9.97 2.00 -5.83
N VAL A 461 -9.85 3.20 -6.41
CA VAL A 461 -9.38 4.38 -5.67
C VAL A 461 -10.55 5.36 -5.56
N GLU A 462 -11.03 5.55 -4.34
CA GLU A 462 -12.20 6.39 -4.02
C GLU A 462 -11.92 7.88 -4.03
#